data_AF-A0A3D2RI31-F1
#
_entry.id   AF-A0A3D2RI31-F1
#
_cell.length_a   1.000
_cell.length_b   1.000
_cell.length_c   1.000
_cell.angle_alpha   90.00
_cell.angle_beta   90.00
_cell.angle_gamma   90.00
#
_symmetry.space_group_name_H-M   'P 1'
#
loop_
_entity.id
_entity.type
_entity.pdbx_description
1 polymer ?
#
loop_
_entity_poly.entity_id
_entity_poly.type
_entity_poly.pdbx_seq_one_letter_code
_entity_poly.pdbx_strand_id
1 'polypeptide(L)'
;MKFAIGVDCEGVACGVGSPGASLNSSRNLEFAKKQATREASAAASGLFDSGANQVIVWDNHNGSLNLSYDDLDERCDIALGVGFEHRWPGVDESFDGILFVGYHAMDNTVDGVMCHSFSSESYQYMKVN
;
A
#
# COMPACT_ATOMS: atom_id res chain seq x y z
N MET A 1 -11.65 -9.70 -15.11
CA MET A 1 -11.33 -8.32 -14.73
C MET A 1 -10.02 -8.33 -13.96
N LYS A 2 -9.06 -7.51 -14.36
CA LYS A 2 -7.69 -7.47 -13.85
C LYS A 2 -7.48 -6.24 -12.97
N PHE A 3 -7.01 -6.44 -11.76
CA PHE A 3 -6.80 -5.37 -10.78
C PHE A 3 -5.40 -5.39 -10.19
N ALA A 4 -4.91 -4.21 -9.81
CA ALA A 4 -3.72 -4.06 -8.98
C ALA A 4 -4.09 -3.44 -7.62
N ILE A 5 -3.51 -3.98 -6.54
CA ILE A 5 -3.63 -3.45 -5.19
C ILE A 5 -2.25 -2.98 -4.75
N GLY A 6 -2.10 -1.69 -4.51
CA GLY A 6 -0.92 -1.11 -3.91
C GLY A 6 -1.14 -1.05 -2.42
N VAL A 7 -0.20 -1.63 -1.66
CA VAL A 7 -0.35 -1.77 -0.21
C VAL A 7 0.70 -0.94 0.51
N ASP A 8 0.23 0.01 1.31
CA ASP A 8 1.05 0.79 2.22
C ASP A 8 0.67 0.47 3.68
N CYS A 9 1.50 0.89 4.65
CA CYS A 9 1.34 0.46 6.04
C CYS A 9 0.84 1.56 6.99
N GLU A 10 1.08 2.84 6.69
CA GLU A 10 0.74 3.96 7.56
C GLU A 10 -0.77 4.13 7.76
N GLY A 11 -1.56 3.91 6.71
CA GLY A 11 -3.00 4.17 6.68
C GLY A 11 -3.88 2.96 7.02
N VAL A 12 -3.31 1.86 7.51
CA VAL A 12 -4.10 0.67 7.87
C VAL A 12 -5.03 0.94 9.05
N ALA A 13 -6.13 0.19 9.13
CA ALA A 13 -7.09 0.32 10.21
C ALA A 13 -6.42 0.08 11.58
N CYS A 14 -6.77 0.92 12.54
CA CYS A 14 -6.17 0.92 13.88
C CYS A 14 -4.65 1.15 13.89
N GLY A 15 -4.04 1.58 12.77
CA GLY A 15 -2.69 2.12 12.74
C GLY A 15 -2.60 3.34 13.66
N VAL A 16 -1.59 3.36 14.53
CA VAL A 16 -1.32 4.48 15.43
C VAL A 16 0.04 5.07 15.14
N GLY A 17 0.09 6.40 15.15
CA GLY A 17 1.30 7.16 14.90
C GLY A 17 1.11 8.62 15.34
N SER A 18 2.03 9.48 14.94
CA SER A 18 1.97 10.91 15.23
C SER A 18 2.38 11.70 13.99
N PRO A 19 1.91 12.93 13.81
CA PRO A 19 2.40 13.81 12.75
C PRO A 19 3.93 13.94 12.80
N GLY A 20 4.59 13.85 11.65
CA GLY A 20 6.06 13.93 11.52
C GLY A 20 6.84 12.71 12.04
N ALA A 21 6.19 11.69 12.59
CA ALA A 21 6.84 10.45 13.00
C ALA A 21 6.76 9.39 11.89
N SER A 22 7.83 8.62 11.71
CA SER A 22 7.87 7.50 10.77
C SER A 22 7.30 6.23 11.38
N LEU A 23 6.48 5.49 10.63
CA LEU A 23 6.04 4.15 11.02
C LEU A 23 7.23 3.19 11.16
N ASN A 24 8.27 3.34 10.32
CA ASN A 24 9.42 2.44 10.29
C ASN A 24 10.25 2.44 11.59
N SER A 25 10.19 3.51 12.37
CA SER A 25 10.83 3.60 13.69
C SER A 25 9.85 3.39 14.86
N SER A 26 8.59 3.07 14.57
CA SER A 26 7.53 2.91 15.56
C SER A 26 7.39 1.46 16.03
N ARG A 27 7.01 1.28 17.31
CA ARG A 27 6.57 -0.03 17.84
C ARG A 27 5.32 -0.58 17.12
N ASN A 28 4.61 0.26 16.38
CA ASN A 28 3.40 -0.12 15.65
C ASN A 28 3.69 -0.81 14.31
N LEU A 29 4.94 -0.81 13.83
CA LEU A 29 5.31 -1.34 12.51
C LEU A 29 4.83 -2.78 12.31
N GLU A 30 5.14 -3.68 13.23
CA GLU A 30 4.79 -5.11 13.08
C GLU A 30 3.28 -5.36 13.13
N PHE A 31 2.55 -4.56 13.92
CA PHE A 31 1.10 -4.58 13.88
C PHE A 31 0.58 -4.09 12.51
N ALA A 32 1.12 -2.98 12.02
CA ALA A 32 0.70 -2.37 10.77
C ALA A 32 0.96 -3.30 9.58
N LYS A 33 2.11 -3.96 9.51
CA LYS A 33 2.42 -4.99 8.49
C LYS A 33 1.40 -6.11 8.47
N LYS A 34 1.10 -6.68 9.64
CA LYS A 34 0.10 -7.76 9.76
C LYS A 34 -1.29 -7.29 9.34
N GLN A 35 -1.64 -6.05 9.70
CA GLN A 35 -2.92 -5.47 9.36
C GLN A 35 -3.02 -5.14 7.86
N ALA A 36 -1.94 -4.63 7.25
CA ALA A 36 -1.82 -4.39 5.82
C ALA A 36 -2.04 -5.69 5.03
N THR A 37 -1.45 -6.81 5.47
CA THR A 37 -1.70 -8.13 4.86
C THR A 37 -3.17 -8.52 4.91
N ARG A 38 -3.83 -8.36 6.06
CA ARG A 38 -5.25 -8.69 6.23
C ARG A 38 -6.14 -7.82 5.34
N GLU A 39 -5.87 -6.52 5.27
CA GLU A 39 -6.64 -5.59 4.45
C GLU A 39 -6.44 -5.85 2.96
N ALA A 40 -5.19 -6.09 2.54
CA ALA A 40 -4.87 -6.46 1.16
C ALA A 40 -5.54 -7.78 0.77
N SER A 41 -5.46 -8.81 1.63
CA SER A 41 -6.13 -10.09 1.41
C SER A 41 -7.64 -9.92 1.32
N ALA A 42 -8.25 -9.15 2.23
CA ALA A 42 -9.70 -8.91 2.21
C ALA A 42 -10.15 -8.17 0.93
N ALA A 43 -9.38 -7.17 0.50
CA ALA A 43 -9.63 -6.45 -0.75
C ALA A 43 -9.52 -7.39 -1.96
N ALA A 44 -8.49 -8.24 -2.00
CA ALA A 44 -8.32 -9.21 -3.06
C ALA A 44 -9.45 -10.25 -3.10
N SER A 45 -9.80 -10.84 -1.96
CA SER A 45 -10.91 -11.79 -1.87
C SER A 45 -12.20 -11.14 -2.37
N GLY A 46 -12.49 -9.90 -1.96
CA GLY A 46 -13.67 -9.18 -2.43
C GLY A 46 -13.71 -8.94 -3.94
N LEU A 47 -12.55 -8.66 -4.57
CA LEU A 47 -12.44 -8.53 -6.02
C LEU A 47 -12.69 -9.86 -6.72
N PHE A 48 -12.08 -10.95 -6.26
CA PHE A 48 -12.30 -12.28 -6.83
C PHE A 48 -13.74 -12.75 -6.68
N ASP A 49 -14.34 -12.55 -5.51
CA ASP A 49 -15.74 -12.90 -5.25
C ASP A 49 -16.71 -12.06 -6.11
N SER A 50 -16.23 -10.91 -6.59
CA SER A 50 -16.93 -10.04 -7.54
C SER A 50 -16.60 -10.34 -9.01
N GLY A 51 -15.85 -11.41 -9.30
CA GLY A 51 -15.55 -11.89 -10.65
C GLY A 51 -14.24 -11.37 -11.27
N ALA A 52 -13.31 -10.84 -10.47
CA ALA A 52 -11.94 -10.61 -10.94
C ALA A 52 -11.31 -11.94 -11.41
N ASN A 53 -10.55 -11.89 -12.50
CA ASN A 53 -9.81 -13.04 -13.01
C ASN A 53 -8.33 -12.99 -12.63
N GLN A 54 -7.83 -11.82 -12.24
CA GLN A 54 -6.46 -11.62 -11.79
C GLN A 54 -6.41 -10.43 -10.83
N VAL A 55 -5.73 -10.60 -9.71
CA VAL A 55 -5.47 -9.54 -8.73
C VAL A 55 -3.99 -9.60 -8.38
N ILE A 56 -3.28 -8.50 -8.63
CA ILE A 56 -1.86 -8.36 -8.31
C ILE A 56 -1.75 -7.52 -7.04
N VAL A 57 -1.16 -8.06 -5.98
CA VAL A 57 -0.86 -7.35 -4.75
C VAL A 57 0.59 -6.90 -4.78
N TRP A 58 0.81 -5.59 -4.75
CA TRP A 58 2.13 -4.99 -4.66
C TRP A 58 2.39 -4.50 -3.24
N ASP A 59 3.36 -5.13 -2.58
CA ASP A 59 3.93 -4.68 -1.32
C ASP A 59 4.70 -3.38 -1.57
N ASN A 60 4.11 -2.26 -1.22
CA ASN A 60 4.52 -0.95 -1.71
C ASN A 60 5.02 -0.02 -0.60
N HIS A 61 5.10 -0.52 0.63
CA HIS A 61 5.63 0.22 1.76
C HIS A 61 7.16 0.13 1.78
N ASN A 62 7.85 1.27 1.92
CA ASN A 62 9.30 1.35 2.10
C ASN A 62 10.09 0.45 1.12
N GLY A 63 10.69 -0.65 1.58
CA GLY A 63 11.56 -1.55 0.81
C GLY A 63 10.86 -2.74 0.15
N SER A 64 9.52 -2.81 0.16
CA SER A 64 8.74 -3.89 -0.45
C SER A 64 9.03 -5.30 0.12
N LEU A 65 9.09 -5.39 1.45
CA LEU A 65 9.26 -6.66 2.19
C LEU A 65 8.56 -6.60 3.55
N ASN A 66 7.25 -6.39 3.53
CA ASN A 66 6.44 -6.05 4.69
C ASN A 66 5.25 -7.00 4.90
N LEU A 67 4.62 -7.46 3.82
CA LEU A 67 3.44 -8.32 3.93
C LEU A 67 3.83 -9.75 4.28
N SER A 68 2.96 -10.44 5.03
CA SER A 68 3.04 -11.89 5.18
C SER A 68 2.41 -12.56 3.97
N TYR A 69 3.23 -12.95 3.00
CA TYR A 69 2.75 -13.47 1.71
C TYR A 69 1.95 -14.76 1.84
N ASP A 70 2.28 -15.61 2.81
CA ASP A 70 1.54 -16.85 3.09
C ASP A 70 0.13 -16.61 3.65
N ASP A 71 -0.15 -15.41 4.16
CA ASP A 71 -1.44 -15.00 4.73
C ASP A 71 -2.30 -14.20 3.72
N LEU A 72 -1.81 -13.97 2.49
CA LEU A 72 -2.61 -13.36 1.42
C LEU A 72 -3.58 -14.38 0.79
N ASP A 73 -4.61 -13.88 0.11
CA ASP A 73 -5.48 -14.73 -0.71
C ASP A 73 -4.63 -15.49 -1.73
N GLU A 74 -4.67 -16.83 -1.68
CA GLU A 74 -3.81 -17.71 -2.47
C GLU A 74 -3.99 -17.53 -4.00
N ARG A 75 -5.07 -16.89 -4.43
CA ARG A 75 -5.36 -16.58 -5.83
C ARG A 75 -4.57 -15.36 -6.34
N CYS A 76 -3.95 -14.58 -5.46
CA CYS A 76 -3.21 -13.38 -5.83
C CYS A 76 -1.88 -13.67 -6.50
N ASP A 77 -1.53 -12.83 -7.47
CA ASP A 77 -0.16 -12.64 -7.89
C ASP A 77 0.51 -11.61 -6.95
N ILE A 78 1.80 -11.79 -6.68
CA ILE A 78 2.56 -10.92 -5.77
C ILE A 78 3.63 -10.16 -6.57
N ALA A 79 3.60 -8.83 -6.46
CA ALA A 79 4.65 -7.96 -6.96
C ALA A 79 5.53 -7.45 -5.81
N LEU A 80 6.84 -7.47 -6.01
CA LEU A 80 7.87 -7.07 -5.03
C LEU A 80 8.91 -6.16 -5.67
N GLY A 81 9.55 -5.36 -4.85
CA GLY A 81 10.64 -4.46 -5.22
C GLY A 81 10.26 -2.98 -5.21
N VAL A 82 11.28 -2.16 -5.43
CA VAL A 82 11.22 -0.69 -5.40
C VAL A 82 12.12 -0.11 -6.50
N GLY A 83 12.08 1.19 -6.71
CA GLY A 83 12.97 1.88 -7.66
C GLY A 83 12.53 1.77 -9.12
N PHE A 84 11.26 1.50 -9.37
CA PHE A 84 10.68 1.50 -10.71
C PHE A 84 10.59 2.92 -11.28
N GLU A 85 10.66 3.05 -12.61
CA GLU A 85 10.56 4.34 -13.30
C GLU A 85 9.20 5.02 -13.09
N HIS A 86 8.16 4.23 -12.82
CA HIS A 86 6.79 4.70 -12.64
C HIS A 86 6.22 4.20 -11.32
N ARG A 87 5.24 4.96 -10.78
CA ARG A 87 4.58 4.62 -9.51
C ARG A 87 3.89 3.26 -9.58
N TRP A 88 3.42 2.82 -10.74
CA TRP A 88 2.71 1.56 -10.92
C TRP A 88 3.40 0.71 -12.00
N PRO A 89 4.43 -0.08 -11.63
CA PRO A 89 5.16 -0.88 -12.60
C PRO A 89 4.25 -1.94 -13.24
N GLY A 90 4.22 -1.97 -14.57
CA GLY A 90 3.47 -2.99 -15.32
C GLY A 90 1.95 -2.80 -15.35
N VAL A 91 1.41 -1.70 -14.81
CA VAL A 91 0.01 -1.33 -15.01
C VAL A 91 -0.14 -0.64 -16.37
N ASP A 92 -1.10 -1.12 -17.15
CA ASP A 92 -1.41 -0.63 -18.50
C ASP A 92 -2.94 -0.63 -18.73
N GLU A 93 -3.37 -0.39 -19.97
CA GLU A 93 -4.78 -0.35 -20.37
C GLU A 93 -5.53 -1.68 -20.21
N SER A 94 -4.84 -2.79 -19.90
CA SER A 94 -5.48 -4.09 -19.64
C SER A 94 -6.07 -4.21 -18.23
N PHE A 95 -5.77 -3.28 -17.32
CA PHE A 95 -6.31 -3.26 -15.96
C PHE A 95 -7.66 -2.56 -15.92
N ASP A 96 -8.62 -3.19 -15.25
CA ASP A 96 -9.95 -2.62 -15.01
C ASP A 96 -9.96 -1.64 -13.83
N GLY A 97 -8.95 -1.70 -12.96
CA GLY A 97 -8.82 -0.75 -11.85
C GLY A 97 -7.60 -0.96 -10.96
N ILE A 98 -7.36 0.03 -10.11
CA ILE A 98 -6.33 0.02 -9.07
C ILE A 98 -6.96 0.33 -7.71
N LEU A 99 -6.45 -0.32 -6.67
CA LEU A 99 -6.85 -0.08 -5.29
C LEU A 99 -5.65 0.43 -4.48
N PHE A 100 -5.90 1.43 -3.65
CA PHE A 100 -4.94 1.96 -2.68
C PHE A 100 -5.35 1.47 -1.29
N VAL A 101 -4.59 0.54 -0.72
CA VAL A 101 -4.88 -0.07 0.59
C VAL A 101 -3.83 0.38 1.59
N GLY A 102 -4.27 0.84 2.76
CA GLY A 102 -3.37 1.34 3.82
C GLY A 102 -2.63 2.63 3.47
N TYR A 103 -3.10 3.39 2.47
CA TYR A 103 -2.52 4.68 2.08
C TYR A 103 -2.86 5.78 3.09
N HIS A 104 -1.97 6.77 3.19
CA HIS A 104 -2.06 7.86 4.16
C HIS A 104 -2.11 9.24 3.48
N ALA A 105 -2.31 10.27 4.30
CA ALA A 105 -2.33 11.66 3.83
C ALA A 105 -0.95 12.11 3.32
N MET A 106 -0.94 12.99 2.32
CA MET A 106 0.28 13.65 1.84
C MET A 106 0.91 14.51 2.93
N ASP A 107 2.20 14.82 2.77
CA ASP A 107 2.93 15.64 3.75
C ASP A 107 2.25 17.01 3.98
N ASN A 108 2.43 17.55 5.19
CA ASN A 108 1.85 18.80 5.66
C ASN A 108 0.31 18.86 5.67
N THR A 109 -0.37 17.71 5.56
CA THR A 109 -1.82 17.65 5.78
C THR A 109 -2.14 17.92 7.25
N VAL A 110 -2.94 18.94 7.52
CA VAL A 110 -3.42 19.27 8.87
C VAL A 110 -4.17 18.05 9.43
N ASP A 111 -3.82 17.67 10.66
CA ASP A 111 -4.35 16.50 11.37
C ASP A 111 -4.08 15.14 10.67
N GLY A 112 -3.16 15.11 9.70
CA GLY A 112 -2.71 13.88 9.04
C GLY A 112 -1.80 13.06 9.95
N VAL A 113 -2.21 11.82 10.26
CA VAL A 113 -1.38 10.87 11.00
C VAL A 113 -0.33 10.27 10.06
N MET A 114 0.94 10.26 10.47
CA MET A 114 2.08 9.71 9.69
C MET A 114 2.18 10.28 8.27
N CYS A 115 1.74 11.53 8.09
CA CYS A 115 1.69 12.17 6.78
C CYS A 115 3.09 12.40 6.22
N HIS A 116 3.29 12.02 4.95
CA HIS A 116 4.48 12.32 4.17
C HIS A 116 4.17 12.15 2.68
N SER A 117 5.08 12.55 1.79
CA SER A 117 4.89 12.40 0.33
C SER A 117 6.01 11.57 -0.25
N PHE A 118 5.80 10.28 -0.52
CA PHE A 118 6.80 9.33 -1.06
C PHE A 118 8.03 9.06 -0.15
N SER A 119 8.79 10.09 0.23
CA SER A 119 9.85 9.97 1.24
C SER A 119 9.70 11.12 2.25
N SER A 120 9.61 10.75 3.52
CA SER A 120 9.59 11.70 4.65
C SER A 120 10.90 12.47 4.81
N GLU A 121 11.98 12.06 4.15
CA GLU A 121 13.28 12.71 4.22
C GLU A 121 13.51 13.70 3.08
N SER A 122 12.99 13.38 1.89
CA SER A 122 13.38 14.07 0.64
C SER A 122 12.28 14.93 0.03
N TYR A 123 11.00 14.69 0.34
CA TYR A 123 9.89 15.33 -0.36
C TYR A 123 8.82 15.85 0.59
N GLN A 124 8.60 17.17 0.57
CA GLN A 124 7.58 17.85 1.36
C GLN A 124 6.29 18.18 0.59
N TYR A 125 6.35 18.14 -0.75
CA TYR A 125 5.23 18.48 -1.61
C TYR A 125 5.47 17.93 -3.02
N MET A 126 4.40 17.46 -3.66
CA MET A 126 4.39 17.05 -5.07
C MET A 126 3.22 17.72 -5.78
N LYS A 127 3.46 18.22 -6.99
CA LYS A 127 2.43 18.86 -7.83
C LYS A 127 2.52 18.37 -9.26
N VAL A 128 1.37 18.00 -9.81
CA VAL A 128 1.15 17.80 -11.24
C VAL A 128 0.20 18.92 -11.69
N ASN A 129 0.51 19.59 -12.80
CA ASN A 129 -0.20 20.78 -13.27
C ASN A 129 -1.45 20.41 -14.06
#